data_AF-A0A427YUF6-F1
#
_entry.id   AF-A0A427YUF6-F1
#
_cell.length_a   1.000
_cell.length_b   1.000
_cell.length_c   1.000
_cell.angle_alpha   90.00
_cell.angle_beta   90.00
_cell.angle_gamma   90.00
#
_symmetry.space_group_name_H-M   'P 1'
#
loop_
_entity.id
_entity.type
_entity.pdbx_description
1 polymer ?
#
loop_
_entity_poly.entity_id
_entity_poly.type
_entity_poly.pdbx_seq_one_letter_code
_entity_poly.pdbx_strand_id
1 'polypeptide(L)'
;MAIVEEVSEENHTGRPGPSSAGELLPVVQELSKRLALPEDLLPSFLSEDKPSAALEIYKDHAISVLRQIRSHVGTSAWGGLSLENQAMVMLDVTRLYGSDPWTSQDIKRTIDEISHSMDRPAIAFHLLTHPIRTWFANPHPMLNPETARAMTRPAGGSDAMMDFHDAPSQPWKQAAAWGCHNVLRWSVSQLDAGQVEARIGVILPPTLTLMDDWEPPWRGRGVSVMESWVHQLDSTTMKRMGMDRLLLNSLLHTLELHPSPPLPHVMPATLRLIERNSGGAKKAEILAEVMQKAIVSGWTYAPSGQEGRAVLVEIAKEVEQMCDVLGTGIARWLKASPSPDQE
;
A
#
# COMPACT_ATOMS: atom_id res chain seq x y z
N MET A 1 -28.07 27.39 33.74
CA MET A 1 -28.99 26.89 32.70
C MET A 1 -28.21 25.95 31.83
N ALA A 2 -28.37 24.64 32.06
CA ALA A 2 -27.74 23.58 31.27
C ALA A 2 -28.76 23.12 30.24
N ILE A 3 -28.38 23.18 28.96
CA ILE A 3 -29.17 22.62 27.87
C ILE A 3 -28.84 21.13 27.87
N VAL A 4 -29.75 20.34 28.42
CA VAL A 4 -29.74 18.88 28.31
C VAL A 4 -30.41 18.57 26.97
N GLU A 5 -29.61 18.24 25.97
CA GLU A 5 -30.14 17.68 24.73
C GLU A 5 -30.65 16.27 25.02
N GLU A 6 -31.96 16.08 24.89
CA GLU A 6 -32.62 14.78 24.93
C GLU A 6 -32.15 13.95 23.74
N VAL A 7 -31.27 12.98 24.00
CA VAL A 7 -30.96 11.90 23.07
C VAL A 7 -32.24 11.08 22.90
N SER A 8 -32.91 11.27 21.77
CA SER A 8 -34.07 10.48 21.39
C SER A 8 -33.59 9.07 21.04
N GLU A 9 -33.88 8.10 21.91
CA GLU A 9 -33.76 6.67 21.60
C GLU A 9 -34.77 6.31 20.50
N GLU A 10 -34.37 6.42 19.24
CA GLU A 10 -35.10 5.79 18.13
C GLU A 10 -34.96 4.28 18.24
N ASN A 11 -35.91 3.68 18.98
CA ASN A 11 -36.19 2.26 18.93
C ASN A 11 -36.45 1.83 17.48
N HIS A 12 -35.59 0.96 16.96
CA HIS A 12 -35.76 0.25 15.70
C HIS A 12 -37.05 -0.58 15.69
N THR A 13 -38.15 0.06 15.35
CA THR A 13 -39.39 -0.59 14.95
C THR A 13 -39.20 -1.15 13.54
N GLY A 14 -39.62 -2.40 13.34
CA GLY A 14 -39.27 -3.22 12.18
C GLY A 14 -39.85 -2.71 10.86
N ARG A 15 -39.16 -1.75 10.24
CA ARG A 15 -39.33 -1.46 8.82
C ARG A 15 -38.89 -2.70 8.03
N PRO A 16 -39.74 -3.26 7.15
CA PRO A 16 -39.28 -4.29 6.24
C PRO A 16 -38.09 -3.74 5.46
N GLY A 17 -37.00 -4.51 5.41
CA GLY A 17 -35.79 -4.12 4.67
C GLY A 17 -36.10 -3.84 3.20
N PRO A 18 -35.23 -3.10 2.49
CA PRO A 18 -35.40 -2.80 1.07
C PRO A 18 -35.65 -4.09 0.30
N SER A 19 -36.78 -4.15 -0.39
CA SER A 19 -37.26 -5.38 -1.04
C SER A 19 -36.83 -5.46 -2.51
N SER A 20 -36.34 -4.34 -3.07
CA SER A 20 -35.84 -4.26 -4.43
C SER A 20 -34.43 -3.65 -4.50
N ALA A 21 -33.72 -3.93 -5.60
CA ALA A 21 -32.41 -3.36 -5.88
C ALA A 21 -32.44 -1.81 -5.94
N GLY A 22 -33.53 -1.24 -6.46
CA GLY A 22 -33.70 0.22 -6.56
C GLY A 22 -33.88 0.91 -5.21
N GLU A 23 -34.51 0.24 -4.25
CA GLU A 23 -34.62 0.73 -2.85
C GLU A 23 -33.33 0.50 -2.07
N LEU A 24 -32.62 -0.60 -2.35
CA LEU A 24 -31.42 -0.96 -1.63
C LEU A 24 -30.24 -0.03 -1.96
N LEU A 25 -30.05 0.30 -3.24
CA LEU A 25 -28.91 1.08 -3.71
C LEU A 25 -28.68 2.39 -2.93
N PRO A 26 -29.66 3.30 -2.78
CA PRO A 26 -29.44 4.55 -2.04
C PRO A 26 -29.10 4.30 -0.57
N VAL A 27 -29.64 3.24 0.05
CA VAL A 27 -29.34 2.88 1.44
C VAL A 27 -27.87 2.46 1.59
N VAL A 28 -27.40 1.55 0.75
CA VAL A 28 -26.01 1.05 0.85
C VAL A 28 -24.98 2.10 0.42
N GLN A 29 -25.32 2.98 -0.52
CA GLN A 29 -24.47 4.12 -0.91
C GLN A 29 -24.36 5.16 0.21
N GLU A 30 -25.46 5.44 0.92
CA GLU A 30 -25.42 6.35 2.07
C GLU A 30 -24.60 5.75 3.21
N LEU A 31 -24.77 4.46 3.48
CA LEU A 31 -23.94 3.75 4.45
C LEU A 31 -22.45 3.76 4.04
N SER A 32 -22.12 3.52 2.78
CA SER A 32 -20.73 3.51 2.32
C SER A 32 -20.07 4.88 2.46
N LYS A 33 -20.77 5.96 2.14
CA LYS A 33 -20.28 7.34 2.32
C LYS A 33 -19.97 7.68 3.77
N ARG A 34 -20.71 7.12 4.73
CA ARG A 34 -20.43 7.30 6.17
C ARG A 34 -19.12 6.65 6.64
N LEU A 35 -18.50 5.81 5.81
CA LEU A 35 -17.15 5.29 6.05
C LEU A 35 -16.05 6.30 5.71
N ALA A 36 -16.37 7.44 5.06
CA ALA A 36 -15.38 8.47 4.77
C ALA A 36 -14.65 8.89 6.05
N LEU A 37 -13.32 8.96 5.96
CA LEU A 37 -12.51 9.41 7.08
C LEU A 37 -12.79 10.92 7.31
N PRO A 38 -13.10 11.35 8.55
CA PRO A 38 -13.28 12.77 8.88
C PRO A 38 -12.06 13.61 8.45
N GLU A 39 -12.27 14.86 8.01
CA GLU A 39 -11.18 15.69 7.46
C GLU A 39 -10.03 15.94 8.45
N ASP A 40 -10.35 16.01 9.75
CA ASP A 40 -9.39 16.10 10.85
C ASP A 40 -8.60 14.80 11.08
N LEU A 41 -9.18 13.66 10.68
CA LEU A 41 -8.54 12.35 10.70
C LEU A 41 -7.93 11.96 9.36
N LEU A 42 -8.21 12.68 8.27
CA LEU A 42 -7.45 12.54 7.04
C LEU A 42 -5.98 12.82 7.36
N PRO A 43 -5.03 12.12 6.73
CA PRO A 43 -3.64 12.54 6.80
C PRO A 43 -3.59 13.99 6.31
N SER A 44 -3.50 14.96 7.23
CA SER A 44 -2.97 16.29 6.96
C SER A 44 -1.46 16.11 6.73
N PHE A 45 -1.16 15.31 5.69
CA PHE A 45 0.14 14.76 5.32
C PHE A 45 1.13 14.67 6.49
N LEU A 46 0.99 13.58 7.25
CA LEU A 46 2.01 12.99 8.13
C LEU A 46 2.23 13.56 9.55
N SER A 47 1.30 14.32 10.15
CA SER A 47 1.44 14.64 11.59
C SER A 47 1.09 13.44 12.49
N GLU A 48 2.05 13.03 13.33
CA GLU A 48 1.99 11.84 14.20
C GLU A 48 1.11 12.00 15.45
N ASP A 49 0.54 13.18 15.71
CA ASP A 49 -0.30 13.42 16.88
C ASP A 49 -1.78 13.50 16.50
N LYS A 50 -2.34 12.39 16.02
CA LYS A 50 -3.80 12.25 15.96
C LYS A 50 -4.31 11.79 17.31
N PRO A 51 -5.33 12.47 17.90
CA PRO A 51 -5.86 12.07 19.20
C PRO A 51 -6.33 10.62 19.13
N SER A 52 -5.71 9.73 19.91
CA SER A 52 -6.05 8.30 19.94
C SER A 52 -7.55 8.07 20.16
N ALA A 53 -8.19 8.90 20.98
CA ALA A 53 -9.62 8.87 21.23
C ALA A 53 -10.47 9.08 19.97
N ALA A 54 -10.11 10.01 19.09
CA ALA A 54 -10.87 10.27 17.86
C ALA A 54 -10.77 9.09 16.87
N LEU A 55 -9.60 8.45 16.79
CA LEU A 55 -9.40 7.25 15.98
C LEU A 55 -10.21 6.06 16.51
N GLU A 56 -10.27 5.86 17.83
CA GLU A 56 -11.10 4.78 18.41
C GLU A 56 -12.60 5.04 18.19
N ILE A 57 -13.09 6.27 18.39
CA ILE A 57 -14.48 6.66 18.08
C ILE A 57 -14.80 6.37 16.61
N TYR A 58 -13.89 6.73 15.70
CA TYR A 58 -14.06 6.45 14.27
C TYR A 58 -14.10 4.95 13.98
N LYS A 59 -13.21 4.14 14.58
CA LYS A 59 -13.21 2.68 14.39
C LYS A 59 -14.51 2.04 14.84
N ASP A 60 -15.04 2.47 15.98
CA ASP A 60 -16.33 2.01 16.51
C ASP A 60 -17.50 2.41 15.61
N HIS A 61 -17.45 3.62 15.03
CA HIS A 61 -18.41 4.04 14.02
C HIS A 61 -18.31 3.18 12.75
N ALA A 62 -17.11 3.02 12.20
CA ALA A 62 -16.84 2.29 10.97
C ALA A 62 -17.28 0.82 11.08
N ILE A 63 -16.98 0.14 12.20
CA ILE A 63 -17.41 -1.25 12.40
C ILE A 63 -18.94 -1.38 12.47
N SER A 64 -19.62 -0.42 13.09
CA SER A 64 -21.10 -0.39 13.14
C SER A 64 -21.70 -0.22 11.75
N VAL A 65 -21.16 0.71 10.95
CA VAL A 65 -21.60 0.93 9.56
C VAL A 65 -21.30 -0.30 8.68
N LEU A 66 -20.12 -0.91 8.81
CA LEU A 66 -19.77 -2.13 8.07
C LEU A 66 -20.71 -3.29 8.40
N ARG A 67 -21.12 -3.46 9.66
CA ARG A 67 -22.12 -4.48 10.05
C ARG A 67 -23.48 -4.23 9.42
N GLN A 68 -23.89 -2.96 9.28
CA GLN A 68 -25.11 -2.59 8.57
C GLN A 68 -25.00 -2.94 7.08
N ILE A 69 -23.89 -2.56 6.42
CA ILE A 69 -23.63 -2.94 5.02
C ILE A 69 -23.66 -4.47 4.85
N ARG A 70 -23.01 -5.23 5.74
CA ARG A 70 -23.01 -6.69 5.73
C ARG A 70 -24.42 -7.28 5.74
N SER A 71 -25.33 -6.71 6.54
CA SER A 71 -26.72 -7.18 6.63
C SER A 71 -27.48 -7.07 5.30
N HIS A 72 -27.05 -6.15 4.42
CA HIS A 72 -27.66 -5.91 3.12
C HIS A 72 -27.03 -6.74 1.99
N VAL A 73 -25.73 -6.98 2.05
CA VAL A 73 -24.96 -7.64 0.98
C VAL A 73 -25.39 -9.10 0.75
N GLY A 74 -25.94 -9.78 1.76
CA GLY A 74 -26.45 -11.16 1.64
C GLY A 74 -27.86 -11.28 1.05
N THR A 75 -28.50 -10.17 0.66
CA THR A 75 -29.90 -10.17 0.20
C THR A 75 -30.01 -10.41 -1.32
N SER A 76 -31.15 -10.91 -1.79
CA SER A 76 -31.44 -11.02 -3.22
C SER A 76 -31.45 -9.66 -3.92
N ALA A 77 -31.85 -8.60 -3.21
CA ALA A 77 -31.81 -7.24 -3.71
C ALA A 77 -30.37 -6.77 -4.02
N TRP A 78 -29.37 -7.20 -3.24
CA TRP A 78 -27.95 -6.94 -3.53
C TRP A 78 -27.50 -7.61 -4.82
N GLY A 79 -27.86 -8.88 -5.02
CA GLY A 79 -27.56 -9.61 -6.25
C GLY A 79 -28.18 -8.99 -7.51
N GLY A 80 -29.22 -8.16 -7.36
CA GLY A 80 -29.82 -7.38 -8.44
C GLY A 80 -29.11 -6.06 -8.77
N LEU A 81 -28.11 -5.64 -7.99
CA LEU A 81 -27.31 -4.44 -8.27
C LEU A 81 -26.30 -4.70 -9.40
N SER A 82 -26.06 -3.69 -10.24
CA SER A 82 -24.99 -3.76 -11.24
C SER A 82 -23.60 -3.90 -10.60
N LEU A 83 -22.65 -4.47 -11.33
CA LEU A 83 -21.26 -4.60 -10.89
C LEU A 83 -20.66 -3.25 -10.48
N GLU A 84 -20.94 -2.19 -11.25
CA GLU A 84 -20.48 -0.83 -10.97
C GLU A 84 -21.00 -0.33 -9.61
N ASN A 85 -22.28 -0.55 -9.31
CA ASN A 85 -22.86 -0.15 -8.03
C ASN A 85 -22.28 -0.95 -6.86
N GLN A 86 -22.07 -2.26 -7.04
CA GLN A 86 -21.41 -3.09 -6.03
C GLN A 86 -19.96 -2.64 -5.80
N ALA A 87 -19.24 -2.32 -6.88
CA ALA A 87 -17.86 -1.83 -6.82
C ALA A 87 -17.76 -0.46 -6.15
N MET A 88 -18.71 0.45 -6.37
CA MET A 88 -18.74 1.75 -5.69
C MET A 88 -18.90 1.63 -4.17
N VAL A 89 -19.75 0.73 -3.69
CA VAL A 89 -19.85 0.45 -2.24
C VAL A 89 -18.54 -0.17 -1.75
N MET A 90 -17.98 -1.12 -2.50
CA MET A 90 -16.73 -1.77 -2.13
C MET A 90 -15.51 -0.84 -2.18
N LEU A 91 -15.54 0.22 -2.98
CA LEU A 91 -14.51 1.25 -3.00
C LEU A 91 -14.34 1.87 -1.61
N ASP A 92 -15.44 2.30 -0.97
CA ASP A 92 -15.37 2.92 0.35
C ASP A 92 -15.01 1.91 1.44
N VAL A 93 -15.55 0.69 1.35
CA VAL A 93 -15.28 -0.40 2.29
C VAL A 93 -13.80 -0.80 2.27
N THR A 94 -13.19 -0.92 1.09
CA THR A 94 -11.82 -1.44 0.95
C THR A 94 -10.74 -0.42 1.28
N ARG A 95 -11.05 0.87 1.36
CA ARG A 95 -10.13 1.89 1.92
C ARG A 95 -9.74 1.61 3.36
N LEU A 96 -10.56 0.85 4.08
CA LEU A 96 -10.32 0.41 5.46
C LEU A 96 -9.59 -0.94 5.55
N TYR A 97 -9.28 -1.58 4.43
CA TYR A 97 -8.59 -2.88 4.40
C TYR A 97 -7.06 -2.72 4.43
N GLY A 98 -6.52 -2.24 5.56
CA GLY A 98 -5.13 -1.79 5.63
C GLY A 98 -4.43 -2.03 6.96
N SER A 99 -3.26 -1.43 7.15
CA SER A 99 -2.58 -1.36 8.46
C SER A 99 -2.51 0.07 8.99
N ASP A 100 -3.32 0.97 8.44
CA ASP A 100 -3.37 2.36 8.82
C ASP A 100 -4.01 2.56 10.22
N PRO A 101 -3.74 3.69 10.89
CA PRO A 101 -4.22 3.94 12.26
C PRO A 101 -5.75 3.88 12.45
N TRP A 102 -6.52 4.08 11.37
CA TRP A 102 -8.00 4.06 11.37
C TRP A 102 -8.60 2.69 11.07
N THR A 103 -7.79 1.63 10.96
CA THR A 103 -8.28 0.24 10.82
C THR A 103 -8.17 -0.54 12.13
N SER A 104 -8.89 -1.66 12.21
CA SER A 104 -8.74 -2.69 13.24
C SER A 104 -8.86 -4.09 12.64
N GLN A 105 -8.51 -5.13 13.41
CA GLN A 105 -8.68 -6.51 12.96
C GLN A 105 -10.16 -6.87 12.78
N ASP A 106 -11.05 -6.29 13.60
CA ASP A 106 -12.49 -6.48 13.49
C ASP A 106 -13.06 -5.87 12.22
N ILE A 107 -12.56 -4.69 11.82
CA ILE A 107 -12.89 -4.03 10.55
C ILE A 107 -12.51 -4.95 9.39
N LYS A 108 -11.26 -5.46 9.36
CA LYS A 108 -10.81 -6.38 8.30
C LYS A 108 -11.67 -7.63 8.20
N ARG A 109 -11.93 -8.29 9.34
CA ARG A 109 -12.78 -9.49 9.38
C ARG A 109 -14.16 -9.21 8.81
N THR A 110 -14.76 -8.07 9.16
CA THR A 110 -16.08 -7.68 8.64
C THR A 110 -16.03 -7.40 7.13
N ILE A 111 -14.96 -6.81 6.61
CA ILE A 111 -14.75 -6.61 5.17
C ILE A 111 -14.58 -7.97 4.45
N ASP A 112 -13.85 -8.91 5.03
CA ASP A 112 -13.70 -10.26 4.49
C ASP A 112 -15.06 -10.99 4.42
N GLU A 113 -15.90 -10.85 5.43
CA GLU A 113 -17.27 -11.38 5.46
C GLU A 113 -18.17 -10.73 4.40
N ILE A 114 -18.14 -9.39 4.27
CA ILE A 114 -18.87 -8.64 3.24
C ILE A 114 -18.48 -9.13 1.84
N SER A 115 -17.17 -9.23 1.58
CA SER A 115 -16.67 -9.62 0.27
C SER A 115 -16.89 -11.10 -0.06
N HIS A 116 -17.11 -11.98 0.92
CA HIS A 116 -17.24 -13.43 0.67
C HIS A 116 -18.48 -13.80 -0.14
N SER A 117 -19.54 -13.01 -0.06
CA SER A 117 -20.78 -13.22 -0.81
C SER A 117 -20.80 -12.54 -2.18
N MET A 118 -19.66 -12.04 -2.66
CA MET A 118 -19.54 -11.27 -3.90
C MET A 118 -18.61 -11.94 -4.92
N ASP A 119 -18.73 -11.55 -6.19
CA ASP A 119 -17.73 -11.84 -7.23
C ASP A 119 -16.49 -10.95 -7.04
N ARG A 120 -15.62 -11.37 -6.11
CA ARG A 120 -14.44 -10.60 -5.71
C ARG A 120 -13.51 -10.27 -6.88
N PRO A 121 -13.17 -11.21 -7.79
CA PRO A 121 -12.32 -10.89 -8.94
C PRO A 121 -12.95 -9.84 -9.87
N ALA A 122 -14.27 -9.91 -10.14
CA ALA A 122 -14.93 -8.93 -11.00
C ALA A 122 -14.93 -7.53 -10.37
N ILE A 123 -15.22 -7.44 -9.06
CA ILE A 123 -15.20 -6.16 -8.33
C ILE A 123 -13.78 -5.61 -8.29
N ALA A 124 -12.79 -6.42 -7.92
CA ALA A 124 -11.39 -6.02 -7.88
C ALA A 124 -10.90 -5.50 -9.24
N PHE A 125 -11.25 -6.18 -10.33
CA PHE A 125 -10.92 -5.72 -11.66
C PHE A 125 -11.56 -4.37 -11.98
N HIS A 126 -12.84 -4.20 -11.64
CA HIS A 126 -13.54 -2.93 -11.85
C HIS A 126 -12.86 -1.78 -11.08
N LEU A 127 -12.44 -2.02 -9.84
CA LEU A 127 -11.71 -1.04 -9.02
C LEU A 127 -10.34 -0.68 -9.61
N LEU A 128 -9.61 -1.68 -10.12
CA LEU A 128 -8.31 -1.45 -10.78
C LEU A 128 -8.45 -0.60 -12.05
N THR A 129 -9.49 -0.82 -12.85
CA THR A 129 -9.64 -0.14 -14.16
C THR A 129 -10.31 1.22 -14.11
N HIS A 130 -11.05 1.54 -13.04
CA HIS A 130 -11.79 2.81 -12.92
C HIS A 130 -11.19 3.75 -11.86
N PRO A 131 -11.46 3.61 -10.55
CA PRO A 131 -10.96 4.57 -9.56
C PRO A 131 -9.44 4.56 -9.45
N ILE A 132 -8.80 3.38 -9.35
CA ILE A 132 -7.34 3.28 -9.24
C ILE A 132 -6.67 3.88 -10.48
N ARG A 133 -7.10 3.49 -11.68
CA ARG A 133 -6.57 4.05 -12.92
C ARG A 133 -6.69 5.57 -12.98
N THR A 134 -7.78 6.14 -12.47
CA THR A 134 -8.00 7.58 -12.45
C THR A 134 -7.07 8.28 -11.46
N TRP A 135 -6.87 7.72 -10.27
CA TRP A 135 -5.97 8.29 -9.26
C TRP A 135 -4.50 8.24 -9.67
N PHE A 136 -4.12 7.21 -10.43
CA PHE A 136 -2.76 6.97 -10.93
C PHE A 136 -2.67 7.16 -12.44
N ALA A 137 -3.39 8.16 -12.98
CA ALA A 137 -3.44 8.41 -14.42
C ALA A 137 -2.10 8.91 -15.01
N ASN A 138 -1.22 9.49 -14.18
CA ASN A 138 0.12 9.90 -14.60
C ASN A 138 1.01 8.66 -14.81
N PRO A 139 1.43 8.35 -16.05
CA PRO A 139 2.23 7.16 -16.31
C PRO A 139 3.60 7.25 -15.63
N HIS A 140 4.04 6.15 -15.03
CA HIS A 140 5.35 6.08 -14.39
C HIS A 140 6.48 6.18 -15.44
N PRO A 141 7.48 7.07 -15.29
CA PRO A 141 8.50 7.31 -16.33
C PRO A 141 9.33 6.07 -16.68
N MET A 142 9.51 5.14 -15.75
CA MET A 142 10.26 3.89 -15.98
C MET A 142 9.45 2.76 -16.64
N LEU A 143 8.22 3.03 -17.05
CA LEU A 143 7.35 2.07 -17.72
C LEU A 143 6.97 2.55 -19.12
N ASN A 144 6.92 1.61 -20.05
CA ASN A 144 6.32 1.87 -21.35
C ASN A 144 4.79 2.04 -21.17
N PRO A 145 4.18 3.17 -21.58
CA PRO A 145 2.76 3.43 -21.32
C PRO A 145 1.78 2.43 -21.96
N GLU A 146 2.17 1.80 -23.06
CA GLU A 146 1.30 0.86 -23.80
C GLU A 146 1.43 -0.58 -23.29
N THR A 147 2.65 -0.99 -22.93
CA THR A 147 2.98 -2.39 -22.61
C THR A 147 3.26 -2.65 -21.14
N ALA A 148 3.39 -1.58 -20.33
CA ALA A 148 3.85 -1.61 -18.95
C ALA A 148 5.18 -2.35 -18.73
N ARG A 149 5.98 -2.55 -19.78
CA ARG A 149 7.31 -3.13 -19.67
C ARG A 149 8.29 -2.14 -19.07
N ALA A 150 9.21 -2.65 -18.27
CA ALA A 150 10.28 -1.85 -17.70
C ALA A 150 11.15 -1.23 -18.80
N MET A 151 11.45 0.07 -18.66
CA MET A 151 12.32 0.81 -19.56
C MET A 151 13.72 0.94 -18.96
N THR A 152 14.74 1.00 -19.81
CA THR A 152 16.14 1.23 -19.38
C THR A 152 16.43 2.69 -19.07
N ARG A 153 15.59 3.61 -19.54
CA ARG A 153 15.68 5.07 -19.33
C ARG A 153 14.28 5.63 -19.15
N PRO A 154 14.09 6.70 -18.35
CA PRO A 154 12.79 7.33 -18.18
C PRO A 154 12.22 7.84 -19.51
N ALA A 155 10.93 7.62 -19.74
CA ALA A 155 10.18 8.27 -20.80
C ALA A 155 10.05 9.76 -20.48
N GLY A 156 10.54 10.64 -21.37
CA GLY A 156 10.53 12.10 -21.17
C GLY A 156 11.89 12.72 -20.81
N GLY A 157 12.95 11.92 -20.64
CA GLY A 157 14.31 12.43 -20.39
C GLY A 157 14.74 12.34 -18.92
N SER A 158 15.84 13.01 -18.56
CA SER A 158 16.40 12.98 -17.19
C SER A 158 15.45 13.57 -16.15
N ASP A 159 14.68 14.58 -16.55
CA ASP A 159 13.87 15.39 -15.64
C ASP A 159 12.45 14.80 -15.47
N ALA A 160 12.12 13.75 -16.23
CA ALA A 160 10.80 13.11 -16.21
C ALA A 160 10.42 12.55 -14.83
N MET A 161 11.39 12.11 -14.03
CA MET A 161 11.12 11.70 -12.64
C MET A 161 10.81 12.91 -11.75
N MET A 162 11.41 14.07 -11.99
CA MET A 162 11.10 15.28 -11.23
C MET A 162 9.69 15.77 -11.56
N ASP A 163 9.36 15.89 -12.84
CA ASP A 163 8.03 16.30 -13.31
C ASP A 163 6.93 15.35 -12.81
N PHE A 164 7.24 14.06 -12.69
CA PHE A 164 6.33 13.04 -12.18
C PHE A 164 5.94 13.25 -10.71
N HIS A 165 6.78 13.91 -9.91
CA HIS A 165 6.52 14.17 -8.49
C HIS A 165 5.86 15.53 -8.22
N ASP A 166 5.61 16.34 -9.25
CA ASP A 166 4.97 17.66 -9.06
C ASP A 166 3.51 17.51 -8.61
N ALA A 167 3.18 18.15 -7.48
CA ALA A 167 1.90 18.05 -6.76
C ALA A 167 0.60 18.15 -7.60
N PRO A 168 0.43 19.06 -8.59
CA PRO A 168 -0.80 19.07 -9.40
C PRO A 168 -0.98 17.80 -10.25
N SER A 169 0.06 16.97 -10.39
CA SER A 169 0.04 15.74 -11.19
C SER A 169 -0.26 14.46 -10.38
N GLN A 170 -0.52 14.57 -9.06
CA GLN A 170 -0.69 13.42 -8.17
C GLN A 170 -2.10 13.33 -7.51
N PRO A 171 -3.17 12.99 -8.27
CA PRO A 171 -4.54 12.87 -7.73
C PRO A 171 -4.67 11.88 -6.57
N TRP A 172 -3.84 10.84 -6.56
CA TRP A 172 -3.81 9.81 -5.51
C TRP A 172 -3.38 10.34 -4.12
N LYS A 173 -2.73 11.52 -4.07
CA LYS A 173 -2.45 12.25 -2.83
C LYS A 173 -3.54 13.25 -2.45
N GLN A 174 -4.68 13.30 -3.14
CA GLN A 174 -5.77 14.19 -2.72
C GLN A 174 -6.68 13.51 -1.69
N ALA A 175 -7.40 14.31 -0.89
CA ALA A 175 -8.36 13.81 0.09
C ALA A 175 -9.34 12.78 -0.50
N ALA A 176 -9.80 12.99 -1.73
CA ALA A 176 -10.70 12.07 -2.44
C ALA A 176 -10.12 10.65 -2.66
N ALA A 177 -8.79 10.51 -2.68
CA ALA A 177 -8.07 9.26 -2.91
C ALA A 177 -7.50 8.64 -1.61
N TRP A 178 -7.97 9.05 -0.44
CA TRP A 178 -7.53 8.48 0.84
C TRP A 178 -7.64 6.95 0.87
N GLY A 179 -6.63 6.25 1.39
CA GLY A 179 -6.66 4.78 1.42
C GLY A 179 -6.60 4.11 0.04
N CYS A 180 -6.21 4.83 -1.03
CA CYS A 180 -6.05 4.25 -2.37
C CYS A 180 -5.10 3.04 -2.39
N HIS A 181 -4.06 3.03 -1.56
CA HIS A 181 -3.14 1.90 -1.39
C HIS A 181 -3.83 0.66 -0.83
N ASN A 182 -4.82 0.82 0.05
CA ASN A 182 -5.60 -0.30 0.59
C ASN A 182 -6.55 -0.86 -0.47
N VAL A 183 -7.21 0.01 -1.24
CA VAL A 183 -8.05 -0.39 -2.38
C VAL A 183 -7.23 -1.17 -3.40
N LEU A 184 -6.04 -0.66 -3.75
CA LEU A 184 -5.11 -1.33 -4.66
C LEU A 184 -4.68 -2.69 -4.10
N ARG A 185 -4.19 -2.73 -2.86
CA ARG A 185 -3.74 -3.96 -2.20
C ARG A 185 -4.83 -5.02 -2.14
N TRP A 186 -6.03 -4.64 -1.69
CA TRP A 186 -7.19 -5.53 -1.61
C TRP A 186 -7.58 -6.05 -2.98
N SER A 187 -7.64 -5.17 -3.99
CA SER A 187 -8.04 -5.56 -5.35
C SER A 187 -7.09 -6.61 -5.91
N VAL A 188 -5.78 -6.40 -5.78
CA VAL A 188 -4.81 -7.37 -6.30
C VAL A 188 -4.82 -8.68 -5.51
N SER A 189 -5.11 -8.66 -4.20
CA SER A 189 -5.22 -9.89 -3.41
C SER A 189 -6.47 -10.73 -3.75
N GLN A 190 -7.43 -10.19 -4.52
CA GLN A 190 -8.59 -10.97 -4.99
C GLN A 190 -8.34 -11.64 -6.34
N LEU A 191 -7.18 -11.40 -6.96
CA LEU A 191 -6.82 -11.97 -8.25
C LEU A 191 -5.96 -13.22 -8.05
N ASP A 192 -6.12 -14.21 -8.93
CA ASP A 192 -5.19 -15.32 -9.05
C ASP A 192 -3.95 -14.94 -9.87
N ALA A 193 -2.95 -15.83 -9.90
CA ALA A 193 -1.68 -15.59 -10.60
C ALA A 193 -1.85 -15.27 -12.09
N GLY A 194 -2.74 -15.97 -12.80
CA GLY A 194 -2.99 -15.72 -14.22
C GLY A 194 -3.71 -14.38 -14.45
N GLN A 195 -4.61 -14.02 -13.54
CA GLN A 195 -5.30 -12.74 -13.56
C GLN A 195 -4.36 -11.57 -13.25
N VAL A 196 -3.42 -11.73 -12.31
CA VAL A 196 -2.37 -10.75 -12.00
C VAL A 196 -1.46 -10.56 -13.21
N GLU A 197 -0.96 -11.64 -13.83
CA GLU A 197 -0.11 -11.53 -15.03
C GLU A 197 -0.85 -10.81 -16.16
N ALA A 198 -2.10 -11.17 -16.44
CA ALA A 198 -2.90 -10.55 -17.49
C ALA A 198 -3.23 -9.07 -17.23
N ARG A 199 -3.20 -8.62 -15.97
CA ARG A 199 -3.58 -7.25 -15.55
C ARG A 199 -2.40 -6.46 -15.02
N ILE A 200 -1.19 -6.96 -15.16
CA ILE A 200 0.00 -6.33 -14.61
C ILE A 200 0.17 -4.87 -15.08
N GLY A 201 -0.30 -4.54 -16.28
CA GLY A 201 -0.27 -3.17 -16.81
C GLY A 201 -1.13 -2.15 -16.08
N VAL A 202 -2.11 -2.58 -15.25
CA VAL A 202 -2.87 -1.67 -14.37
C VAL A 202 -2.47 -1.81 -12.89
N ILE A 203 -1.61 -2.79 -12.56
CA ILE A 203 -1.16 -3.08 -11.18
C ILE A 203 0.23 -2.51 -10.92
N LEU A 204 1.16 -2.73 -11.86
CA LEU A 204 2.55 -2.34 -11.73
C LEU A 204 2.73 -0.81 -11.68
N PRO A 205 2.12 -0.01 -12.57
CA PRO A 205 2.28 1.45 -12.52
C PRO A 205 1.92 2.07 -11.16
N PRO A 206 0.72 1.86 -10.58
CA PRO A 206 0.40 2.47 -9.30
C PRO A 206 1.23 1.92 -8.14
N THR A 207 1.68 0.65 -8.23
CA THR A 207 2.62 0.08 -7.25
C THR A 207 3.95 0.84 -7.26
N LEU A 208 4.53 1.05 -8.45
CA LEU A 208 5.79 1.78 -8.61
C LEU A 208 5.66 3.25 -8.24
N THR A 209 4.57 3.91 -8.62
CA THR A 209 4.28 5.29 -8.20
C THR A 209 4.36 5.46 -6.68
N LEU A 210 3.84 4.48 -5.92
CA LEU A 210 3.92 4.50 -4.47
C LEU A 210 5.34 4.19 -3.97
N MET A 211 6.01 3.18 -4.55
CA MET A 211 7.37 2.76 -4.14
C MET A 211 8.44 3.82 -4.39
N ASP A 212 8.30 4.59 -5.45
CA ASP A 212 9.26 5.62 -5.86
C ASP A 212 8.90 7.02 -5.33
N ASP A 213 7.86 7.14 -4.49
CA ASP A 213 7.48 8.44 -3.91
C ASP A 213 8.56 9.01 -2.97
N TRP A 214 8.65 10.34 -2.89
CA TRP A 214 9.63 11.01 -2.04
C TRP A 214 9.30 10.88 -0.54
N GLU A 215 8.02 10.74 -0.17
CA GLU A 215 7.61 10.58 1.23
C GLU A 215 7.75 9.11 1.68
N PRO A 216 8.47 8.82 2.78
CA PRO A 216 8.65 7.46 3.27
C PRO A 216 7.36 6.65 3.48
N PRO A 217 6.26 7.20 4.03
CA PRO A 217 5.05 6.42 4.28
C PRO A 217 4.42 5.87 3.00
N TRP A 218 4.52 6.59 1.88
CA TRP A 218 4.04 6.11 0.58
C TRP A 218 4.93 5.00 0.03
N ARG A 219 6.26 5.11 0.15
CA ARG A 219 7.18 4.02 -0.20
C ARG A 219 6.85 2.75 0.56
N GLY A 220 6.64 2.86 1.88
CA GLY A 220 6.24 1.75 2.74
C GLY A 220 4.93 1.09 2.30
N ARG A 221 3.93 1.89 1.93
CA ARG A 221 2.66 1.40 1.37
C ARG A 221 2.84 0.75 0.01
N GLY A 222 3.67 1.31 -0.87
CA GLY A 222 4.02 0.73 -2.16
C GLY A 222 4.66 -0.64 -2.03
N VAL A 223 5.61 -0.80 -1.10
CA VAL A 223 6.21 -2.11 -0.78
C VAL A 223 5.12 -3.09 -0.30
N SER A 224 4.22 -2.66 0.59
CA SER A 224 3.13 -3.51 1.08
C SER A 224 2.16 -3.95 -0.03
N VAL A 225 1.93 -3.10 -1.03
CA VAL A 225 1.17 -3.45 -2.24
C VAL A 225 1.95 -4.45 -3.09
N MET A 226 3.23 -4.19 -3.37
CA MET A 226 4.09 -5.10 -4.14
C MET A 226 4.06 -6.52 -3.57
N GLU A 227 4.17 -6.66 -2.25
CA GLU A 227 4.16 -7.96 -1.59
C GLU A 227 2.86 -8.75 -1.78
N SER A 228 1.72 -8.09 -2.01
CA SER A 228 0.44 -8.77 -2.21
C SER A 228 0.35 -9.51 -3.54
N TRP A 229 1.24 -9.23 -4.50
CA TRP A 229 1.14 -9.76 -5.85
C TRP A 229 2.45 -10.30 -6.43
N VAL A 230 3.60 -9.81 -5.98
CA VAL A 230 4.90 -10.23 -6.54
C VAL A 230 5.14 -11.73 -6.38
N HIS A 231 4.55 -12.34 -5.34
CA HIS A 231 4.67 -13.76 -5.10
C HIS A 231 3.83 -14.62 -6.06
N GLN A 232 2.86 -14.02 -6.74
CA GLN A 232 1.99 -14.70 -7.70
C GLN A 232 2.62 -14.82 -9.10
N LEU A 233 3.62 -13.99 -9.43
CA LEU A 233 4.29 -14.00 -10.73
C LEU A 233 5.57 -14.83 -10.69
N ASP A 234 5.70 -15.84 -11.56
CA ASP A 234 6.90 -16.66 -11.60
C ASP A 234 8.16 -15.85 -12.01
N SER A 235 9.34 -16.35 -11.63
CA SER A 235 10.61 -15.64 -11.88
C SER A 235 10.89 -15.43 -13.37
N THR A 236 10.44 -16.33 -14.24
CA THR A 236 10.67 -16.22 -15.69
C THR A 236 9.84 -15.09 -16.27
N THR A 237 8.58 -14.94 -15.84
CA THR A 237 7.70 -13.83 -16.23
C THR A 237 8.23 -12.49 -15.75
N MET A 238 8.66 -12.38 -14.47
CA MET A 238 9.25 -11.15 -13.95
C MET A 238 10.47 -10.70 -14.74
N LYS A 239 11.40 -11.62 -15.06
CA LYS A 239 12.59 -11.35 -15.87
C LYS A 239 12.25 -10.95 -17.30
N ARG A 240 11.31 -11.66 -17.93
CA ARG A 240 10.86 -11.38 -19.31
C ARG A 240 10.28 -9.97 -19.43
N MET A 241 9.63 -9.47 -18.38
CA MET A 241 9.05 -8.13 -18.32
C MET A 241 10.01 -7.06 -17.79
N GLY A 242 11.20 -7.45 -17.31
CA GLY A 242 12.17 -6.57 -16.66
C GLY A 242 11.73 -6.06 -15.28
N MET A 243 10.71 -6.68 -14.68
CA MET A 243 10.17 -6.28 -13.38
C MET A 243 11.10 -6.65 -12.22
N ASP A 244 11.87 -7.72 -12.35
CA ASP A 244 12.79 -8.19 -11.31
C ASP A 244 13.81 -7.10 -10.96
N ARG A 245 14.43 -6.48 -11.97
CA ARG A 245 15.39 -5.38 -11.78
C ARG A 245 14.69 -4.09 -11.39
N LEU A 246 13.54 -3.79 -11.99
CA LEU A 246 12.80 -2.55 -11.73
C LEU A 246 12.36 -2.47 -10.26
N LEU A 247 11.69 -3.50 -9.75
CA LEU A 247 11.26 -3.57 -8.35
C LEU A 247 12.44 -3.56 -7.38
N LEU A 248 13.53 -4.28 -7.72
CA LEU A 248 14.72 -4.31 -6.89
C LEU A 248 15.37 -2.92 -6.79
N ASN A 249 15.44 -2.17 -7.89
CA ASN A 249 15.97 -0.81 -7.88
C ASN A 249 15.16 0.11 -6.96
N SER A 250 13.82 0.06 -7.04
CA SER A 250 12.93 0.85 -6.16
C SER A 250 13.10 0.48 -4.67
N LEU A 251 13.24 -0.81 -4.36
CA LEU A 251 13.50 -1.28 -2.99
C LEU A 251 14.87 -0.82 -2.48
N LEU A 252 15.92 -0.98 -3.29
CA LEU A 252 17.27 -0.53 -2.96
C LEU A 252 17.31 0.99 -2.74
N HIS A 253 16.63 1.75 -3.60
CA HIS A 253 16.52 3.20 -3.44
C HIS A 253 15.84 3.56 -2.12
N THR A 254 14.75 2.87 -1.76
CA THR A 254 14.08 3.08 -0.47
C THR A 254 15.00 2.85 0.71
N LEU A 255 15.81 1.78 0.67
CA LEU A 255 16.78 1.46 1.73
C LEU A 255 17.93 2.47 1.80
N GLU A 256 18.46 2.89 0.66
CA GLU A 256 19.55 3.88 0.53
C GLU A 256 19.17 5.26 1.05
N LEU A 257 17.89 5.62 1.01
CA LEU A 257 17.39 6.89 1.54
C LEU A 257 17.29 6.93 3.08
N HIS A 258 17.43 5.80 3.77
CA HIS A 258 17.36 5.68 5.23
C HIS A 258 16.19 6.48 5.84
N PRO A 259 14.94 6.11 5.51
CA PRO A 259 13.77 6.91 5.83
C PRO A 259 13.59 7.15 7.34
N SER A 260 13.11 8.35 7.67
CA SER A 260 12.57 8.69 8.99
C SER A 260 11.10 9.09 8.83
N PRO A 261 10.14 8.35 9.40
CA PRO A 261 10.32 7.16 10.23
C PRO A 261 10.83 5.92 9.44
N PRO A 262 11.55 4.99 10.10
CA PRO A 262 12.06 3.78 9.44
C PRO A 262 10.96 2.86 8.90
N LEU A 263 11.28 2.10 7.84
CA LEU A 263 10.36 1.19 7.16
C LEU A 263 10.82 -0.28 7.31
N PRO A 264 10.56 -0.92 8.46
CA PRO A 264 11.17 -2.21 8.84
C PRO A 264 10.83 -3.39 7.90
N HIS A 265 9.76 -3.27 7.11
CA HIS A 265 9.33 -4.32 6.18
C HIS A 265 10.04 -4.28 4.82
N VAL A 266 10.79 -3.21 4.50
CA VAL A 266 11.44 -3.05 3.20
C VAL A 266 12.63 -4.01 3.03
N MET A 267 13.49 -4.16 4.03
CA MET A 267 14.61 -5.10 3.98
C MET A 267 14.14 -6.55 3.80
N PRO A 268 13.19 -7.07 4.61
CA PRO A 268 12.61 -8.40 4.38
C PRO A 268 12.03 -8.60 2.96
N ALA A 269 11.32 -7.60 2.43
CA ALA A 269 10.75 -7.68 1.08
C ALA A 269 11.85 -7.74 0.00
N THR A 270 12.91 -6.96 0.18
CA THR A 270 14.11 -6.95 -0.69
C THR A 270 14.77 -8.32 -0.72
N LEU A 271 15.04 -8.91 0.45
CA LEU A 271 15.68 -10.22 0.55
C LEU A 271 14.83 -11.33 -0.07
N ARG A 272 13.50 -11.32 0.15
CA ARG A 272 12.57 -12.25 -0.51
C ARG A 272 12.61 -12.14 -2.04
N LEU A 273 12.67 -10.91 -2.57
CA LEU A 273 12.74 -10.69 -4.01
C LEU A 273 14.06 -11.20 -4.60
N ILE A 274 15.18 -10.98 -3.90
CA ILE A 274 16.51 -11.45 -4.29
C ILE A 274 16.55 -12.98 -4.32
N GLU A 275 16.07 -13.62 -3.25
CA GLU A 275 16.03 -15.09 -3.13
C GLU A 275 15.27 -15.73 -4.29
N ARG A 276 14.12 -15.14 -4.65
CA ARG A 276 13.25 -15.67 -5.71
C ARG A 276 13.86 -15.52 -7.10
N ASN A 277 14.64 -14.47 -7.34
CA ASN A 277 15.02 -14.08 -8.70
C ASN A 277 16.50 -14.27 -9.04
N SER A 278 17.35 -14.47 -8.04
CA SER A 278 18.80 -14.52 -8.23
C SER A 278 19.40 -15.76 -7.60
N GLY A 279 20.47 -16.29 -8.22
CA GLY A 279 21.23 -17.41 -7.71
C GLY A 279 22.72 -17.24 -7.97
N GLY A 280 23.54 -18.02 -7.26
CA GLY A 280 24.98 -18.05 -7.45
C GLY A 280 25.66 -16.68 -7.30
N ALA A 281 26.59 -16.37 -8.21
CA ALA A 281 27.40 -15.14 -8.17
C ALA A 281 26.54 -13.86 -8.23
N LYS A 282 25.51 -13.83 -9.08
CA LYS A 282 24.62 -12.67 -9.21
C LYS A 282 23.90 -12.34 -7.90
N LYS A 283 23.48 -13.36 -7.14
CA LYS A 283 22.86 -13.16 -5.82
C LYS A 283 23.85 -12.51 -4.86
N ALA A 284 25.10 -12.99 -4.84
CA ALA A 284 26.15 -12.44 -3.98
C ALA A 284 26.49 -10.99 -4.34
N GLU A 285 26.53 -10.63 -5.62
CA GLU A 285 26.73 -9.25 -6.09
C GLU A 285 25.62 -8.32 -5.62
N ILE A 286 24.35 -8.74 -5.77
CA ILE A 286 23.21 -7.94 -5.33
C ILE A 286 23.21 -7.77 -3.81
N LEU A 287 23.48 -8.83 -3.05
CA LEU A 287 23.57 -8.74 -1.59
C LEU A 287 24.73 -7.84 -1.13
N ALA A 288 25.84 -7.83 -1.87
CA ALA A 288 26.94 -6.90 -1.63
C ALA A 288 26.52 -5.44 -1.89
N GLU A 289 25.72 -5.20 -2.93
CA GLU A 289 25.14 -3.89 -3.20
C GLU A 289 24.17 -3.45 -2.08
N VAL A 290 23.31 -4.35 -1.60
CA VAL A 290 22.44 -4.10 -0.43
C VAL A 290 23.27 -3.70 0.79
N MET A 291 24.31 -4.47 1.13
CA MET A 291 25.20 -4.15 2.25
C MET A 291 25.81 -2.75 2.11
N GLN A 292 26.31 -2.41 0.92
CA GLN A 292 26.99 -1.14 0.69
C GLN A 292 26.02 0.06 0.78
N LYS A 293 24.87 -0.04 0.12
CA LYS A 293 23.91 1.06 0.01
C LYS A 293 22.99 1.21 1.22
N ALA A 294 22.49 0.10 1.77
CA ALA A 294 21.53 0.13 2.87
C ALA A 294 22.20 0.21 4.25
N ILE A 295 23.33 -0.48 4.43
CA ILE A 295 23.94 -0.62 5.75
C ILE A 295 25.15 0.27 5.92
N VAL A 296 26.16 0.13 5.06
CA VAL A 296 27.42 0.88 5.21
C VAL A 296 27.19 2.38 5.01
N SER A 297 26.46 2.76 3.96
CA SER A 297 26.09 4.17 3.72
C SER A 297 25.32 4.74 4.91
N GLY A 298 24.27 4.05 5.36
CA GLY A 298 23.44 4.52 6.47
C GLY A 298 24.20 4.65 7.78
N TRP A 299 25.11 3.73 8.08
CA TRP A 299 25.97 3.83 9.26
C TRP A 299 26.96 5.00 9.18
N THR A 300 27.45 5.30 7.97
CA THR A 300 28.44 6.36 7.72
C THR A 300 27.81 7.75 7.73
N TYR A 301 26.58 7.87 7.20
CA TYR A 301 25.94 9.14 6.91
C TYR A 301 24.64 9.40 7.70
N ALA A 302 24.32 8.55 8.69
CA ALA A 302 23.16 8.79 9.55
C ALA A 302 23.23 10.20 10.17
N PRO A 303 22.12 10.96 10.13
CA PRO A 303 22.10 12.30 10.73
C PRO A 303 22.28 12.23 12.25
N SER A 304 22.69 13.34 12.86
CA SER A 304 22.73 13.43 14.32
C SER A 304 21.32 13.61 14.92
N GLY A 305 21.14 13.23 16.18
CA GLY A 305 19.89 13.48 16.92
C GLY A 305 18.94 12.29 16.99
N GLN A 306 17.68 12.57 17.35
CA GLN A 306 16.68 11.53 17.62
C GLN A 306 16.27 10.76 16.35
N GLU A 307 16.11 11.46 15.23
CA GLU A 307 15.78 10.87 13.93
C GLU A 307 16.88 9.91 13.46
N GLY A 308 18.14 10.36 13.49
CA GLY A 308 19.27 9.51 13.12
C GLY A 308 19.47 8.32 14.05
N ARG A 309 19.17 8.47 15.35
CA ARG A 309 19.16 7.33 16.28
C ARG A 309 18.11 6.29 15.90
N ALA A 310 16.91 6.71 15.50
CA ALA A 310 15.86 5.79 15.07
C ALA A 310 16.29 5.03 13.79
N VAL A 311 16.89 5.73 12.84
CA VAL A 311 17.48 5.15 11.63
C VAL A 311 18.57 4.12 11.96
N LEU A 312 19.55 4.48 12.81
CA LEU A 312 20.65 3.58 13.19
C LEU A 312 20.15 2.33 13.93
N VAL A 313 19.13 2.46 14.77
CA VAL A 313 18.50 1.30 15.42
C VAL A 313 17.87 0.36 14.40
N GLU A 314 17.23 0.90 13.35
CA GLU A 314 16.68 0.05 12.30
C GLU A 314 17.78 -0.61 11.46
N ILE A 315 18.81 0.13 11.06
CA ILE A 315 19.96 -0.43 10.34
C ILE A 315 20.61 -1.56 11.14
N ALA A 316 20.72 -1.44 12.47
CA ALA A 316 21.23 -2.52 13.31
C ALA A 316 20.39 -3.81 13.19
N LYS A 317 19.06 -3.72 13.12
CA LYS A 317 18.19 -4.89 12.87
C LYS A 317 18.33 -5.43 11.46
N GLU A 318 18.56 -4.56 10.47
CA GLU A 318 18.84 -4.98 9.10
C GLU A 318 20.18 -5.73 9.00
N VAL A 319 21.19 -5.34 9.78
CA VAL A 319 22.46 -6.08 9.90
C VAL A 319 22.22 -7.49 10.43
N GLU A 320 21.37 -7.67 11.44
CA GLU A 320 21.00 -9.01 11.95
C GLU A 320 20.40 -9.88 10.84
N GLN A 321 19.46 -9.34 10.07
CA GLN A 321 18.88 -10.05 8.92
C GLN A 321 19.93 -10.39 7.85
N MET A 322 20.87 -9.49 7.60
CA MET A 322 21.95 -9.73 6.64
C MET A 322 22.97 -10.75 7.14
N CYS A 323 23.21 -10.86 8.45
CA CYS A 323 24.01 -11.93 9.04
C CYS A 323 23.41 -13.30 8.72
N ASP A 324 22.08 -13.45 8.82
CA ASP A 324 21.40 -14.71 8.53
C ASP A 324 21.53 -15.12 7.05
N VAL A 325 21.53 -14.13 6.15
CA VAL A 325 21.59 -14.38 4.70
C VAL A 325 23.03 -14.58 4.20
N LEU A 326 23.99 -13.78 4.67
CA LEU A 326 25.38 -13.81 4.21
C LEU A 326 26.28 -14.78 5.00
N GLY A 327 25.86 -15.14 6.22
CA GLY A 327 26.67 -15.91 7.15
C GLY A 327 28.05 -15.28 7.37
N THR A 328 29.11 -16.07 7.24
CA THR A 328 30.50 -15.60 7.41
C THR A 328 30.93 -14.58 6.34
N GLY A 329 30.20 -14.47 5.23
CA GLY A 329 30.47 -13.49 4.18
C GLY A 329 30.40 -12.04 4.67
N ILE A 330 29.64 -11.76 5.73
CA ILE A 330 29.48 -10.42 6.29
C ILE A 330 30.79 -9.84 6.84
N ALA A 331 31.77 -10.69 7.19
CA ALA A 331 33.05 -10.28 7.74
C ALA A 331 33.85 -9.34 6.82
N ARG A 332 33.56 -9.34 5.52
CA ARG A 332 34.21 -8.45 4.53
C ARG A 332 33.93 -6.97 4.79
N TRP A 333 32.80 -6.64 5.43
CA TRP A 333 32.40 -5.27 5.75
C TRP A 333 32.79 -4.84 7.17
N LEU A 334 33.22 -5.77 8.04
CA LEU A 334 33.69 -5.45 9.39
C LEU A 334 35.07 -4.76 9.41
N LYS A 335 35.83 -4.85 8.32
CA LYS A 335 37.19 -4.28 8.20
C LYS A 335 37.23 -2.82 7.73
N ALA A 336 36.08 -2.22 7.43
CA ALA A 336 35.98 -0.86 6.86
C ALA A 336 35.95 0.27 7.90
N SER A 337 36.23 -0.01 9.18
CA SER A 337 36.48 1.06 10.16
C SER A 337 37.84 1.69 9.89
N PRO A 338 37.96 3.03 9.72
CA PRO A 338 39.25 3.67 9.59
C PRO A 338 40.09 3.38 10.84
N SER A 339 41.35 3.01 10.63
CA SER A 339 42.31 2.96 11.73
C SER A 339 42.41 4.36 12.34
N PRO A 340 42.46 4.50 13.67
CA PRO A 340 42.62 5.79 14.33
C PRO A 340 44.01 6.43 14.13
N ASP A 341 44.86 5.90 13.23
CA ASP A 341 46.23 6.36 13.02
C ASP A 341 46.39 7.28 11.79
N GLN A 342 45.31 7.94 11.34
CA GLN A 342 45.36 8.97 10.30
C GLN A 342 44.63 10.26 10.72
N GLU A 343 45.04 10.84 11.84
CA GLU A 343 44.94 12.29 12.11
C GLU A 343 46.34 12.88 12.33
#